data_AF-A0A3L6MZP8-F1
#
_entry.id   AF-A0A3L6MZP8-F1
#
_cell.length_a   1.000
_cell.length_b   1.000
_cell.length_c   1.000
_cell.angle_alpha   90.00
_cell.angle_beta   90.00
_cell.angle_gamma   90.00
#
_symmetry.space_group_name_H-M   'P 1'
#
loop_
_entity.id
_entity.type
_entity.pdbx_description
1 polymer ?
#
loop_
_entity_poly.entity_id
_entity_poly.type
_entity_poly.pdbx_seq_one_letter_code
_entity_poly.pdbx_strand_id
1 'polypeptide(L)'
;MAAGVGQESVVKLLLDTGIVDIDARDEDGFTPLIATSVNGHMEVVKMLLDKGADVMAASDGWNPLHAAFASGHVGVISVAKNMAI
;
A
#
# COMPACT_ATOMS: atom_id res chain seq x y z
N MET A 1 -8.66 0.86 -8.14
CA MET A 1 -8.02 1.90 -7.30
C MET A 1 -6.74 2.42 -7.97
N ALA A 2 -6.45 3.72 -7.98
CA ALA A 2 -5.27 4.29 -8.67
C ALA A 2 -3.92 3.74 -8.15
N ALA A 3 -3.82 3.52 -6.83
CA ALA A 3 -2.66 2.92 -6.20
C ALA A 3 -2.38 1.50 -6.71
N GLY A 4 -3.41 0.65 -6.74
CA GLY A 4 -3.28 -0.75 -7.18
C GLY A 4 -2.75 -0.92 -8.60
N VAL A 5 -2.91 0.06 -9.49
CA VAL A 5 -2.37 0.01 -10.87
C VAL A 5 -1.09 0.83 -11.05
N GLY A 6 -0.51 1.37 -9.96
CA GLY A 6 0.77 2.07 -10.01
C GLY A 6 0.72 3.47 -10.61
N GLN A 7 -0.44 4.14 -10.62
CA GLN A 7 -0.56 5.50 -11.16
C GLN A 7 0.03 6.56 -10.22
N GLU A 8 1.36 6.63 -10.16
CA GLU A 8 2.12 7.52 -9.25
C GLU A 8 1.63 8.97 -9.24
N SER A 9 1.45 9.59 -10.42
CA SER A 9 1.02 10.99 -10.52
C SER A 9 -0.37 11.22 -9.92
N VAL A 10 -1.29 10.26 -10.10
CA VAL A 10 -2.66 10.35 -9.56
C VAL A 10 -2.64 10.13 -8.06
N VAL A 11 -1.88 9.13 -7.58
CA VAL A 11 -1.73 8.87 -6.15
C VAL A 11 -1.13 10.09 -5.45
N LYS A 12 -0.06 10.67 -6.00
CA LYS A 12 0.55 11.87 -5.43
C LYS A 12 -0.43 13.04 -5.37
N LEU A 13 -1.14 13.32 -6.47
CA LEU A 13 -2.15 14.37 -6.51
C LEU A 13 -3.21 14.17 -5.41
N LEU A 14 -3.72 12.96 -5.26
CA LEU A 14 -4.73 12.62 -4.26
C LEU A 14 -4.19 12.77 -2.83
N LEU A 15 -2.99 12.28 -2.55
CA LEU A 15 -2.36 12.40 -1.22
C LEU A 15 -2.05 13.85 -0.86
N ASP A 16 -1.69 14.69 -1.84
CA ASP A 16 -1.41 16.11 -1.64
C ASP A 16 -2.66 16.93 -1.32
N THR A 17 -3.87 16.40 -1.59
CA THR A 17 -5.12 17.05 -1.15
C THR A 17 -5.33 16.99 0.36
N GLY A 18 -4.75 15.99 1.03
CA GLY A 18 -4.91 15.76 2.47
C GLY A 18 -6.31 15.38 2.94
N ILE A 19 -7.26 15.15 2.03
CA ILE A 19 -8.66 14.80 2.36
C ILE A 19 -9.00 13.33 2.11
N VAL A 20 -8.06 12.57 1.53
CA VAL A 20 -8.27 11.15 1.23
C VAL A 20 -8.03 10.29 2.47
N ASP A 21 -8.88 9.29 2.67
CA ASP A 21 -8.61 8.21 3.60
C ASP A 21 -7.57 7.28 2.98
N ILE A 22 -6.38 7.26 3.57
CA ILE A 22 -5.22 6.51 3.05
C ILE A 22 -5.37 5.00 3.24
N ASP A 23 -6.23 4.56 4.16
CA ASP A 23 -6.50 3.15 4.46
C ASP A 23 -7.91 2.73 3.98
N ALA A 24 -8.52 3.53 3.10
CA ALA A 24 -9.80 3.22 2.48
C ALA A 24 -9.77 1.84 1.80
N ARG A 25 -10.78 1.02 2.04
CA ARG A 25 -10.89 -0.32 1.47
C ARG A 25 -11.66 -0.29 0.15
N ASP A 26 -11.16 -1.00 -0.85
CA ASP A 26 -11.95 -1.28 -2.06
C ASP A 26 -12.97 -2.41 -1.85
N GLU A 27 -13.61 -2.83 -2.94
CA GLU A 27 -14.67 -3.85 -2.94
C GLU A 27 -14.16 -5.22 -2.45
N ASP A 28 -12.86 -5.49 -2.57
CA ASP A 28 -12.21 -6.72 -2.10
C ASP A 28 -11.62 -6.55 -0.68
N GLY A 29 -11.88 -5.40 -0.04
CA GLY A 29 -11.40 -5.07 1.30
C GLY A 29 -9.93 -4.62 1.33
N PHE A 30 -9.27 -4.47 0.18
CA PHE A 30 -7.86 -4.10 0.13
C PHE A 30 -7.68 -2.60 0.38
N THR A 31 -6.72 -2.27 1.24
CA THR A 31 -6.21 -0.91 1.34
C THR A 31 -5.29 -0.61 0.14
N PRO A 32 -5.02 0.67 -0.17
CA PRO A 32 -4.03 1.05 -1.18
C PRO A 32 -2.68 0.37 -0.96
N LEU A 33 -2.27 0.20 0.30
CA LEU A 33 -1.01 -0.42 0.67
C LEU A 33 -1.00 -1.94 0.42
N ILE A 34 -2.12 -2.64 0.66
CA ILE A 34 -2.25 -4.06 0.29
C ILE A 34 -2.17 -4.22 -1.23
N ALA A 35 -2.98 -3.46 -1.98
CA ALA A 35 -3.04 -3.58 -3.44
C ALA A 35 -1.70 -3.28 -4.13
N THR A 36 -0.99 -2.24 -3.68
CA THR A 36 0.35 -1.90 -4.20
C THR A 36 1.41 -2.92 -3.80
N SER A 37 1.27 -3.56 -2.64
CA SER A 37 2.17 -4.61 -2.18
C SER A 37 1.98 -5.92 -2.95
N VAL A 38 0.75 -6.24 -3.37
CA VAL A 38 0.48 -7.38 -4.26
C VAL A 38 1.14 -7.18 -5.62
N ASN A 39 1.12 -5.95 -6.16
CA ASN A 39 1.59 -5.65 -7.52
C ASN A 39 3.04 -5.13 -7.58
N GLY A 40 3.69 -4.92 -6.44
CA GLY A 40 5.11 -4.54 -6.37
C GLY A 40 5.40 -3.09 -6.77
N HIS A 41 4.41 -2.18 -6.69
CA HIS A 41 4.55 -0.77 -7.06
C HIS A 41 5.31 0.02 -5.98
N MET A 42 6.63 -0.16 -5.95
CA MET A 42 7.54 0.34 -4.91
C MET A 42 7.40 1.85 -4.63
N GLU A 43 7.36 2.68 -5.67
CA GLU A 43 7.25 4.13 -5.55
C GLU A 43 5.94 4.54 -4.84
N VAL A 44 4.85 3.86 -5.19
CA VAL A 44 3.54 4.08 -4.56
C VAL A 44 3.53 3.56 -3.11
N VAL A 45 4.14 2.40 -2.84
CA VAL A 45 4.30 1.88 -1.47
C VAL A 45 5.00 2.90 -0.58
N LYS A 46 6.13 3.46 -1.04
CA LYS A 46 6.87 4.48 -0.29
C LYS A 46 6.02 5.73 -0.04
N MET A 47 5.34 6.25 -1.07
CA MET A 47 4.46 7.42 -0.91
C MET A 47 3.36 7.18 0.13
N LEU A 48 2.73 6.00 0.13
CA LEU A 48 1.69 5.67 1.09
C LEU A 48 2.24 5.57 2.52
N LEU A 49 3.39 4.91 2.69
CA LEU A 49 4.05 4.79 3.99
C LEU A 49 4.54 6.12 4.53
N ASP A 50 5.11 6.99 3.68
CA ASP A 50 5.54 8.34 4.06
C ASP A 50 4.36 9.22 4.52
N LYS A 51 3.15 8.91 4.08
CA LYS A 51 1.89 9.57 4.49
C LYS A 51 1.19 8.86 5.64
N GLY A 52 1.79 7.80 6.20
CA GLY A 52 1.30 7.13 7.40
C GLY A 52 0.26 6.05 7.17
N ALA A 53 0.23 5.42 5.99
CA ALA A 53 -0.62 4.25 5.75
C ALA A 53 -0.33 3.14 6.77
N ASP A 54 -1.38 2.49 7.27
CA ASP A 54 -1.24 1.45 8.28
C ASP A 54 -0.68 0.15 7.66
N VAL A 55 0.59 -0.14 7.96
CA VAL A 55 1.28 -1.35 7.50
C VAL A 55 0.72 -2.64 8.10
N MET A 56 -0.10 -2.55 9.16
CA MET A 56 -0.80 -3.67 9.79
C MET A 56 -2.25 -3.82 9.35
N ALA A 57 -2.79 -2.87 8.58
CA ALA A 57 -4.15 -2.95 8.07
C ALA A 57 -4.31 -4.25 7.26
N ALA A 58 -5.29 -5.06 7.65
CA ALA A 58 -5.54 -6.35 7.04
C ALA A 58 -6.91 -6.40 6.36
N SER A 59 -7.00 -7.21 5.30
CA SER A 59 -8.23 -7.73 4.70
C SER A 59 -8.22 -9.24 4.85
N ASP A 60 -9.19 -9.81 5.56
CA ASP A 60 -9.26 -11.26 5.83
C ASP A 60 -7.96 -11.89 6.39
N GLY A 61 -7.29 -11.16 7.29
CA GLY A 61 -6.01 -11.57 7.87
C GLY A 61 -4.79 -11.35 6.95
N TRP A 62 -5.00 -10.88 5.72
CA TRP A 62 -3.96 -10.52 4.77
C TRP A 62 -3.56 -9.05 4.91
N ASN A 63 -2.32 -8.80 5.32
CA ASN A 63 -1.77 -7.44 5.44
C ASN A 63 -0.76 -7.17 4.30
N PRO A 64 -0.24 -5.95 4.15
CA PRO A 64 0.74 -5.60 3.12
C PRO A 64 1.96 -6.52 3.10
N LEU A 65 2.45 -6.97 4.26
CA LEU A 65 3.59 -7.86 4.35
C LEU A 65 3.25 -9.26 3.81
N HIS A 66 2.08 -9.83 4.17
CA HIS A 66 1.59 -11.08 3.61
C HIS A 66 1.44 -10.99 2.08
N ALA A 67 0.91 -9.89 1.56
CA ALA A 67 0.78 -9.62 0.13
C ALA A 67 2.14 -9.61 -0.58
N ALA A 68 3.10 -8.84 -0.04
CA ALA A 68 4.44 -8.74 -0.63
C ALA A 68 5.20 -10.07 -0.62
N PHE A 69 5.04 -10.88 0.45
CA PHE A 69 5.59 -12.23 0.52
C PHE A 69 4.95 -13.16 -0.51
N ALA A 70 3.62 -13.17 -0.62
CA ALA A 70 2.91 -14.02 -1.56
C ALA A 70 3.27 -13.72 -3.03
N SER A 71 3.50 -12.45 -3.36
CA SER A 71 3.90 -12.01 -4.71
C SER A 71 5.41 -12.01 -4.96
N GLY A 72 6.24 -12.27 -3.94
CA GLY A 72 7.70 -12.32 -4.07
C GLY A 72 8.38 -10.94 -4.26
N HIS A 73 7.73 -9.85 -3.86
CA HIS A 73 8.26 -8.49 -4.03
C HIS A 73 9.23 -8.11 -2.90
N VAL A 74 10.47 -8.62 -2.98
CA VAL A 74 11.53 -8.47 -1.97
C VAL A 74 11.77 -7.02 -1.53
N GLY A 75 11.72 -6.07 -2.47
CA GLY A 75 11.86 -4.66 -2.13
C GLY A 75 10.74 -4.18 -1.19
N VAL A 76 9.49 -4.53 -1.49
CA VAL A 76 8.33 -4.14 -0.68
C VAL A 76 8.40 -4.79 0.69
N ILE A 77 8.76 -6.07 0.76
CA ILE A 77 9.01 -6.79 2.03
C ILE A 77 10.00 -6.03 2.90
N SER A 78 11.10 -5.56 2.30
CA SER A 78 12.17 -4.85 3.02
C SER A 78 11.68 -3.53 3.63
N VAL A 79 10.86 -2.78 2.89
CA VAL A 79 10.31 -1.50 3.34
C VAL A 79 9.21 -1.71 4.39
N ALA A 80 8.24 -2.58 4.11
CA ALA A 80 7.12 -2.87 5.00
C ALA A 80 7.57 -3.46 6.34
N LYS A 81 8.59 -4.32 6.35
CA LYS A 81 9.17 -4.88 7.58
C LYS A 81 9.77 -3.80 8.48
N ASN A 82 10.40 -2.77 7.91
CA ASN A 82 11.11 -1.76 8.68
C ASN A 82 10.19 -0.76 9.40
N MET A 83 8.91 -0.73 9.04
CA MET A 83 7.89 0.14 9.66
C MET A 83 6.92 -0.62 10.57
N ALA A 84 7.08 -1.94 10.66
CA ALA A 84 6.25 -2.86 11.44
C ALA A 84 6.77 -3.13 12.87
N ILE A 85 7.93 -2.58 13.24
CA ILE A 85 8.70 -2.87 14.46
C ILE A 85 9.09 -1.60 15.20
#